data_AF-A0A4Q1S8Z5-F1
#
_entry.id   AF-A0A4Q1S8Z5-F1
#
_cell.length_a   1.000
_cell.length_b   1.000
_cell.length_c   1.000
_cell.angle_alpha   90.00
_cell.angle_beta   90.00
_cell.angle_gamma   90.00
#
_symmetry.space_group_name_H-M   'P 1'
#
loop_
_entity.id
_entity.type
_entity.pdbx_description
1 polymer ?
#
loop_
_entity_poly.entity_id
_entity_poly.type
_entity_poly.pdbx_seq_one_letter_code
_entity_poly.pdbx_strand_id
1 'polypeptide(L)'
;MTAAYLNRIATAVPEHDVHDTFVVFAEKMLADSRLRTVFRRMVSRADIAHRYSFLDPQKGSGQSSSHDAHEFYRRGNFPNTARRMELFEQSAPALMRKTVDRLALNEKERSGITHVLVTCCTGLYAPGLDFEIIDHLGLSTDVERTMVGFMGCYAAINALKLARHIVRSDPQASVLMVNLELCTLHFQETQDLEQVLSFLVFADGAAASLITAHEQGLALDSFKAVMVPETRGLITWKIRGLGFDMLLSGQVPGELARALHEGELMADRDGIDLWAVHPGGRSILDAVEKGLELPTDALAASREVLSCFGNMSSATVMFVLQRIMQQARSGQHGCAMSFGPGLTAETMRFHAV
;
A
#
# COMPACT_ATOMS: atom_id res chain seq x y z
N MET A 1 -22.91 -19.57 -9.50
CA MET A 1 -21.48 -19.29 -9.78
C MET A 1 -20.77 -19.25 -8.44
N THR A 2 -19.61 -19.88 -8.33
CA THR A 2 -18.79 -19.84 -7.10
C THR A 2 -18.43 -18.40 -6.74
N ALA A 3 -18.54 -18.03 -5.47
CA ALA A 3 -18.07 -16.75 -4.95
C ALA A 3 -16.65 -16.91 -4.39
N ALA A 4 -15.86 -15.84 -4.45
CA ALA A 4 -14.54 -15.80 -3.82
C ALA A 4 -14.62 -14.88 -2.60
N TYR A 5 -13.97 -15.28 -1.52
CA TYR A 5 -14.03 -14.59 -0.24
C TYR A 5 -12.63 -14.26 0.23
N LEU A 6 -12.42 -13.01 0.64
CA LEU A 6 -11.25 -12.60 1.40
C LEU A 6 -11.45 -13.07 2.84
N ASN A 7 -10.89 -14.23 3.15
CA ASN A 7 -11.16 -14.96 4.39
C ASN A 7 -10.42 -14.40 5.60
N ARG A 8 -9.19 -13.93 5.38
CA ARG A 8 -8.30 -13.46 6.45
C ARG A 8 -7.31 -12.45 5.91
N ILE A 9 -6.97 -11.45 6.73
CA ILE A 9 -5.92 -10.46 6.45
C ILE A 9 -5.04 -10.34 7.69
N ALA A 10 -3.74 -10.52 7.52
CA ALA A 10 -2.71 -10.17 8.48
C ALA A 10 -1.91 -8.97 7.98
N THR A 11 -1.48 -8.13 8.91
CA THR A 11 -0.76 -6.89 8.63
C THR A 11 0.48 -6.80 9.50
N ALA A 12 1.55 -6.27 8.93
CA ALA A 12 2.77 -6.00 9.66
C ALA A 12 3.47 -4.75 9.13
N VAL A 13 4.18 -4.09 10.03
CA VAL A 13 5.10 -2.99 9.74
C VAL A 13 6.49 -3.33 10.29
N PRO A 14 7.55 -2.70 9.76
CA PRO A 14 8.87 -2.73 10.37
C PRO A 14 8.91 -2.13 11.79
N GLU A 15 10.06 -2.19 12.45
CA GLU A 15 10.19 -1.90 13.88
C GLU A 15 10.35 -0.41 14.21
N HIS A 16 10.94 0.37 13.31
CA HIS A 16 11.30 1.75 13.61
C HIS A 16 10.16 2.68 13.23
N ASP A 17 9.60 3.37 14.22
CA ASP A 17 8.76 4.54 13.98
C ASP A 17 9.65 5.75 13.65
N VAL A 18 9.47 6.30 12.46
CA VAL A 18 10.37 7.29 11.85
C VAL A 18 9.68 8.60 11.52
N HIS A 19 8.39 8.80 11.87
CA HIS A 19 7.65 9.99 11.41
C HIS A 19 8.34 11.30 11.83
N ASP A 20 8.57 11.50 13.12
CA ASP A 20 9.19 12.73 13.65
C ASP A 20 10.63 12.91 13.16
N THR A 21 11.42 11.83 13.15
CA THR A 21 12.79 11.88 12.65
C THR A 21 12.84 12.27 11.18
N PHE A 22 11.93 11.73 10.37
CA PHE A 22 11.82 12.13 8.96
C PHE A 22 11.44 13.60 8.84
N VAL A 23 10.50 14.13 9.63
CA VAL A 23 10.10 15.55 9.56
C VAL A 23 11.32 16.45 9.75
N VAL A 24 12.15 16.15 10.76
CA VAL A 24 13.39 16.89 11.02
C VAL A 24 14.39 16.75 9.87
N PHE A 25 14.55 15.54 9.33
CA PHE A 25 15.45 15.25 8.21
C PHE A 25 15.03 15.96 6.91
N ALA A 26 13.76 15.84 6.52
CA ALA A 26 13.17 16.46 5.35
C ALA A 26 13.22 17.98 5.41
N GLU A 27 12.94 18.59 6.57
CA GLU A 27 13.05 20.03 6.73
C GLU A 27 14.49 20.54 6.48
N LYS A 28 15.50 19.78 6.93
CA LYS A 28 16.93 20.11 6.74
C LYS A 28 17.39 19.98 5.28
N MET A 29 16.68 19.22 4.44
CA MET A 29 16.96 19.18 3.00
C MET A 29 16.75 20.56 2.37
N LEU A 30 15.64 21.22 2.69
CA LEU A 30 15.26 22.51 2.12
C LEU A 30 16.21 23.61 2.61
N ALA A 31 16.88 24.30 1.69
CA ALA A 31 17.77 25.42 2.03
C ALA A 31 16.98 26.70 2.38
N ASP A 32 15.86 26.96 1.70
CA ASP A 32 15.05 28.16 1.89
C ASP A 32 14.16 28.07 3.14
N SER A 33 14.35 29.03 4.05
CA SER A 33 13.53 29.21 5.28
C SER A 33 12.03 29.36 5.02
N ARG A 34 11.63 29.95 3.88
CA ARG A 34 10.22 30.09 3.49
C ARG A 34 9.62 28.73 3.17
N LEU A 35 10.32 27.90 2.40
CA LEU A 35 9.90 26.54 2.09
C LEU A 35 9.82 25.67 3.34
N ARG A 36 10.77 25.81 4.29
CA ARG A 36 10.69 25.13 5.60
C ARG A 36 9.43 25.51 6.38
N THR A 37 9.06 26.78 6.36
CA THR A 37 7.85 27.27 7.05
C THR A 37 6.58 26.68 6.44
N VAL A 38 6.49 26.62 5.11
CA VAL A 38 5.37 25.97 4.41
C VAL A 38 5.36 24.47 4.69
N PHE A 39 6.51 23.80 4.65
CA PHE A 39 6.64 22.39 4.98
C PHE A 39 6.09 22.06 6.37
N ARG A 40 6.53 22.77 7.43
CA ARG A 40 6.01 22.54 8.80
C ARG A 40 4.50 22.71 8.89
N ARG A 41 3.93 23.69 8.18
CA ARG A 41 2.47 23.89 8.11
C ARG A 41 1.75 22.74 7.41
N MET A 42 2.37 22.13 6.39
CA MET A 42 1.80 20.97 5.72
C MET A 42 1.93 19.70 6.58
N VAL A 43 3.03 19.54 7.32
CA VAL A 43 3.20 18.45 8.29
C VAL A 43 2.07 18.44 9.31
N SER A 44 1.73 19.58 9.91
CA SER A 44 0.61 19.66 10.88
C SER A 44 -0.77 19.42 10.27
N ARG A 45 -0.86 19.33 8.93
CA ARG A 45 -2.09 19.05 8.20
C ARG A 45 -2.10 17.66 7.56
N ALA A 46 -1.02 16.91 7.63
CA ALA A 46 -0.90 15.60 6.99
C ALA A 46 -1.79 14.54 7.64
N ASP A 47 -2.18 14.74 8.91
CA ASP A 47 -2.91 13.78 9.76
C ASP A 47 -2.21 12.41 9.80
N ILE A 48 -0.89 12.42 9.93
CA ILE A 48 -0.05 11.24 10.12
C ILE A 48 0.67 11.40 11.45
N ALA A 49 0.47 10.47 12.38
CA ALA A 49 1.15 10.44 13.66
C ALA A 49 2.38 9.51 13.63
N HIS A 50 2.27 8.38 12.92
CA HIS A 50 3.29 7.34 12.89
C HIS A 50 3.56 6.86 11.47
N ARG A 51 4.82 6.52 11.19
CA ARG A 51 5.24 5.85 9.95
C ARG A 51 6.39 4.94 10.28
N TYR A 52 6.37 3.74 9.71
CA TYR A 52 7.36 2.74 10.03
C TYR A 52 8.37 2.55 8.90
N SER A 53 9.61 2.28 9.26
CA SER A 53 10.69 1.96 8.33
C SER A 53 11.53 0.80 8.86
N PHE A 54 12.11 0.04 7.95
CA PHE A 54 13.17 -0.91 8.29
C PHE A 54 14.54 -0.22 8.45
N LEU A 55 14.68 1.03 7.99
CA LEU A 55 15.86 1.86 8.24
C LEU A 55 15.80 2.39 9.67
N ASP A 56 16.88 2.20 10.42
CA ASP A 56 16.99 2.64 11.80
C ASP A 56 17.45 4.12 11.84
N PRO A 57 16.60 5.05 12.31
CA PRO A 57 17.01 6.43 12.52
C PRO A 57 17.82 6.64 13.80
N GLN A 58 17.93 5.62 14.66
CA GLN A 58 18.60 5.69 15.96
C GLN A 58 19.88 4.86 15.96
N LYS A 59 20.99 5.40 15.39
CA LYS A 59 22.34 5.28 15.98
C LYS A 59 23.44 5.95 15.16
N GLY A 60 24.21 6.79 15.84
CA GLY A 60 25.61 7.13 15.49
C GLY A 60 26.59 6.53 16.51
N SER A 61 26.45 5.24 16.87
CA SER A 61 27.28 4.58 17.90
C SER A 61 28.06 3.38 17.38
N GLY A 62 29.09 3.64 16.56
CA GLY A 62 30.32 2.83 16.49
C GLY A 62 30.24 1.37 16.01
N GLN A 63 29.08 0.83 15.65
CA GLN A 63 28.94 -0.46 14.97
C GLN A 63 28.16 -0.26 13.68
N SER A 64 28.80 -0.56 12.55
CA SER A 64 28.17 -0.54 11.22
C SER A 64 27.01 -1.54 11.20
N SER A 65 25.77 -1.04 11.15
CA SER A 65 24.61 -1.85 10.77
C SER A 65 24.30 -1.57 9.29
N SER A 66 23.88 -2.59 8.54
CA SER A 66 23.49 -2.44 7.13
C SER A 66 22.27 -1.55 6.89
N HIS A 67 21.62 -1.10 7.97
CA HIS A 67 20.29 -0.49 8.00
C HIS A 67 20.27 0.91 8.63
N ASP A 68 21.42 1.52 8.90
CA ASP A 68 21.53 2.89 9.43
C ASP A 68 21.01 3.93 8.42
N ALA A 69 19.94 4.64 8.79
CA ALA A 69 19.32 5.66 7.95
C ALA A 69 20.24 6.86 7.66
N HIS A 70 21.12 7.23 8.60
CA HIS A 70 22.06 8.35 8.46
C HIS A 70 23.22 8.03 7.51
N GLU A 71 23.65 6.76 7.49
CA GLU A 71 24.62 6.30 6.50
C GLU A 71 23.99 6.15 5.13
N PHE A 72 22.77 5.60 5.07
CA PHE A 72 22.05 5.36 3.81
C PHE A 72 21.67 6.69 3.13
N TYR A 73 21.14 7.66 3.87
CA TYR A 73 20.73 8.98 3.37
C TYR A 73 21.72 10.10 3.74
N ARG A 74 22.97 9.94 3.34
CA ARG A 74 24.01 10.97 3.51
C ARG A 74 23.82 12.11 2.51
N ARG A 75 23.64 13.34 2.99
CA ARG A 75 23.50 14.55 2.17
C ARG A 75 24.64 14.67 1.15
N GLY A 76 24.31 14.92 -0.12
CA GLY A 76 25.23 14.95 -1.26
C GLY A 76 25.66 13.58 -1.78
N ASN A 77 25.20 12.48 -1.17
CA ASN A 77 25.58 11.11 -1.53
C ASN A 77 24.45 10.11 -1.21
N PHE A 78 23.23 10.42 -1.67
CA PHE A 78 22.09 9.49 -1.59
C PHE A 78 22.35 8.22 -2.43
N PRO A 79 21.74 7.08 -2.06
CA PRO A 79 22.10 5.80 -2.66
C PRO A 79 21.58 5.70 -4.10
N ASN A 80 22.37 5.05 -4.95
CA ASN A 80 21.95 4.72 -6.30
C ASN A 80 20.92 3.59 -6.31
N THR A 81 20.37 3.29 -7.49
CA THR A 81 19.36 2.22 -7.64
C THR A 81 19.85 0.86 -7.20
N ALA A 82 21.09 0.50 -7.53
CA ALA A 82 21.66 -0.80 -7.15
C ALA A 82 21.69 -0.98 -5.63
N ARG A 83 22.21 0.02 -4.90
CA ARG A 83 22.27 -0.01 -3.44
C ARG A 83 20.90 -0.10 -2.78
N ARG A 84 19.88 0.56 -3.35
CA ARG A 84 18.49 0.47 -2.88
C ARG A 84 17.91 -0.94 -3.09
N MET A 85 18.21 -1.59 -4.21
CA MET A 85 17.73 -2.95 -4.50
C MET A 85 18.44 -4.02 -3.66
N GLU A 86 19.75 -3.89 -3.42
CA GLU A 86 20.48 -4.75 -2.47
C GLU A 86 19.82 -4.72 -1.09
N LEU A 87 19.48 -3.52 -0.61
CA LEU A 87 18.87 -3.36 0.70
C LEU A 87 17.41 -3.84 0.72
N PHE A 88 16.68 -3.68 -0.40
CA PHE A 88 15.35 -4.25 -0.57
C PHE A 88 15.39 -5.78 -0.46
N GLU A 89 16.29 -6.44 -1.21
CA GLU A 89 16.46 -7.89 -1.23
C GLU A 89 16.80 -8.45 0.16
N GLN A 90 17.58 -7.72 0.95
CA GLN A 90 17.92 -8.10 2.32
C GLN A 90 16.75 -7.93 3.31
N SER A 91 15.92 -6.90 3.12
CA SER A 91 14.97 -6.46 4.14
C SER A 91 13.53 -6.92 3.89
N ALA A 92 13.13 -7.03 2.62
CA ALA A 92 11.78 -7.45 2.24
C ALA A 92 11.42 -8.86 2.74
N PRO A 93 12.30 -9.88 2.68
CA PRO A 93 12.00 -11.21 3.22
C PRO A 93 11.67 -11.19 4.71
N ALA A 94 12.35 -10.37 5.52
CA ALA A 94 12.09 -10.30 6.96
C ALA A 94 10.67 -9.77 7.26
N LEU A 95 10.26 -8.70 6.58
CA LEU A 95 8.90 -8.18 6.72
C LEU A 95 7.85 -9.14 6.15
N MET A 96 8.15 -9.80 5.03
CA MET A 96 7.30 -10.84 4.45
C MET A 96 7.04 -11.96 5.46
N ARG A 97 8.10 -12.55 6.04
CA ARG A 97 8.01 -13.65 7.01
C ARG A 97 7.14 -13.28 8.21
N LYS A 98 7.42 -12.11 8.82
CA LYS A 98 6.61 -11.55 9.91
C LYS A 98 5.12 -11.42 9.54
N THR A 99 4.82 -11.09 8.30
CA THR A 99 3.45 -10.86 7.82
C THR A 99 2.72 -12.17 7.57
N VAL A 100 3.34 -13.12 6.86
CA VAL A 100 2.72 -14.42 6.58
C VAL A 100 2.58 -15.28 7.83
N ASP A 101 3.51 -15.17 8.78
CA ASP A 101 3.41 -15.85 10.09
C ASP A 101 2.20 -15.34 10.89
N ARG A 102 1.94 -14.03 10.84
CA ARG A 102 0.75 -13.42 11.46
C ARG A 102 -0.57 -13.83 10.81
N LEU A 103 -0.54 -14.32 9.56
CA LEU A 103 -1.73 -14.90 8.93
C LEU A 103 -2.16 -16.18 9.65
N ALA A 104 -1.24 -16.83 10.37
CA ALA A 104 -1.49 -17.99 11.22
C ALA A 104 -2.22 -19.12 10.47
N LEU A 105 -1.72 -19.46 9.28
CA LEU A 105 -2.24 -20.59 8.50
C LEU A 105 -2.04 -21.89 9.29
N ASN A 106 -3.10 -22.67 9.45
CA ASN A 106 -2.96 -24.02 9.98
C ASN A 106 -2.35 -24.97 8.94
N GLU A 107 -1.96 -26.17 9.36
CA GLU A 107 -1.28 -27.13 8.48
C GLU A 107 -2.08 -27.45 7.21
N LYS A 108 -3.40 -27.62 7.34
CA LYS A 108 -4.30 -27.92 6.21
C LYS A 108 -4.42 -26.74 5.25
N GLU A 109 -4.58 -25.52 5.78
CA GLU A 109 -4.63 -24.29 4.97
C GLU A 109 -3.32 -24.12 4.19
N ARG A 110 -2.18 -24.31 4.87
CA ARG A 110 -0.84 -24.16 4.31
C ARG A 110 -0.54 -25.20 3.24
N SER A 111 -0.83 -26.48 3.49
CA SER A 111 -0.65 -27.54 2.48
C SER A 111 -1.61 -27.42 1.30
N GLY A 112 -2.73 -26.70 1.49
CA GLY A 112 -3.75 -26.49 0.48
C GLY A 112 -3.55 -25.24 -0.37
N ILE A 113 -2.54 -24.39 -0.10
CA ILE A 113 -2.24 -23.23 -0.95
C ILE A 113 -1.87 -23.73 -2.35
N THR A 114 -2.63 -23.30 -3.35
CA THR A 114 -2.39 -23.64 -4.77
C THR A 114 -1.79 -22.47 -5.54
N HIS A 115 -2.01 -21.23 -5.07
CA HIS A 115 -1.53 -20.02 -5.73
C HIS A 115 -0.89 -19.05 -4.74
N VAL A 116 0.21 -18.41 -5.16
CA VAL A 116 0.84 -17.29 -4.48
C VAL A 116 0.78 -16.06 -5.39
N LEU A 117 0.15 -15.00 -4.91
CA LEU A 117 0.11 -13.68 -5.54
C LEU A 117 0.96 -12.71 -4.73
N VAL A 118 1.85 -11.98 -5.38
CA VAL A 118 2.62 -10.92 -4.72
C VAL A 118 2.42 -9.60 -5.42
N THR A 119 2.25 -8.53 -4.65
CA THR A 119 2.29 -7.16 -5.17
C THR A 119 3.43 -6.37 -4.53
N CYS A 120 4.19 -5.69 -5.36
CA CYS A 120 5.24 -4.78 -4.94
C CYS A 120 5.53 -3.79 -6.07
N CYS A 121 5.75 -2.52 -5.73
CA CYS A 121 6.30 -1.53 -6.66
C CYS A 121 7.63 -0.93 -6.20
N THR A 122 8.10 -1.28 -5.01
CA THR A 122 9.27 -0.66 -4.35
C THR A 122 10.56 -1.45 -4.48
N GLY A 123 10.56 -2.62 -5.13
CA GLY A 123 11.78 -3.36 -5.41
C GLY A 123 11.57 -4.58 -6.29
N LEU A 124 12.65 -5.05 -6.90
CA LEU A 124 12.68 -6.17 -7.83
C LEU A 124 13.98 -6.94 -7.64
N TYR A 125 13.89 -8.26 -7.45
CA TYR A 125 15.01 -9.20 -7.48
C TYR A 125 14.50 -10.56 -7.94
N ALA A 126 15.39 -11.43 -8.42
CA ALA A 126 15.04 -12.74 -8.94
C ALA A 126 16.09 -13.79 -8.53
N PRO A 127 15.71 -14.92 -7.92
CA PRO A 127 14.34 -15.34 -7.51
C PRO A 127 13.68 -14.38 -6.52
N GLY A 128 12.36 -14.13 -6.65
CA GLY A 128 11.67 -13.06 -5.93
C GLY A 128 11.03 -13.48 -4.61
N LEU A 129 10.21 -12.58 -4.04
CA LEU A 129 9.46 -12.81 -2.80
C LEU A 129 8.53 -14.03 -2.87
N ASP A 130 8.07 -14.39 -4.06
CA ASP A 130 7.27 -15.58 -4.32
C ASP A 130 8.02 -16.88 -3.96
N PHE A 131 9.32 -16.96 -4.25
CA PHE A 131 10.17 -18.08 -3.81
C PHE A 131 10.38 -18.06 -2.30
N GLU A 132 10.68 -16.89 -1.74
CA GLU A 132 10.88 -16.72 -0.29
C GLU A 132 9.64 -17.16 0.52
N ILE A 133 8.43 -16.90 0.00
CA ILE A 133 7.16 -17.34 0.62
C ILE A 133 7.05 -18.86 0.59
N ILE A 134 7.33 -19.50 -0.56
CA ILE A 134 7.26 -20.96 -0.71
C ILE A 134 8.23 -21.63 0.26
N ASP A 135 9.48 -21.17 0.29
CA ASP A 135 10.52 -21.75 1.14
C ASP A 135 10.21 -21.54 2.63
N HIS A 136 9.76 -20.34 3.02
CA HIS A 136 9.45 -20.03 4.42
C HIS A 136 8.26 -20.83 4.96
N LEU A 137 7.19 -20.95 4.17
CA LEU A 137 6.00 -21.68 4.59
C LEU A 137 6.09 -23.19 4.32
N GLY A 138 7.05 -23.63 3.51
CA GLY A 138 7.15 -25.02 3.05
C GLY A 138 5.96 -25.40 2.15
N LEU A 139 5.60 -24.52 1.22
CA LEU A 139 4.53 -24.77 0.26
C LEU A 139 4.96 -25.80 -0.80
N SER A 140 3.99 -26.34 -1.54
CA SER A 140 4.29 -27.23 -2.65
C SER A 140 5.11 -26.54 -3.74
N THR A 141 6.01 -27.27 -4.39
CA THR A 141 6.89 -26.74 -5.45
C THR A 141 6.17 -26.50 -6.77
N ASP A 142 4.94 -26.99 -6.92
CA ASP A 142 4.06 -26.78 -8.08
C ASP A 142 3.05 -25.65 -7.91
N VAL A 143 3.11 -24.90 -6.80
CA VAL A 143 2.28 -23.71 -6.57
C VAL A 143 2.43 -22.72 -7.73
N GLU A 144 1.28 -22.26 -8.24
CA GLU A 144 1.24 -21.24 -9.26
C GLU A 144 1.60 -19.87 -8.66
N ARG A 145 2.48 -19.12 -9.33
CA ARG A 145 2.99 -17.85 -8.82
C ARG A 145 2.70 -16.73 -9.79
N THR A 146 2.19 -15.61 -9.28
CA THR A 146 2.01 -14.39 -10.08
C THR A 146 2.45 -13.16 -9.31
N MET A 147 3.29 -12.34 -9.97
CA MET A 147 3.72 -11.03 -9.46
C MET A 147 2.91 -9.93 -10.16
N VAL A 148 2.13 -9.17 -9.41
CA VAL A 148 1.49 -7.92 -9.87
C VAL A 148 2.43 -6.77 -9.52
N GLY A 149 3.43 -6.56 -10.38
CA GLY A 149 4.50 -5.59 -10.15
C GLY A 149 4.21 -4.19 -10.66
N PHE A 150 4.81 -3.18 -10.01
CA PHE A 150 4.97 -1.82 -10.55
C PHE A 150 3.67 -1.05 -10.87
N MET A 151 2.53 -1.49 -10.30
CA MET A 151 1.23 -0.83 -10.42
C MET A 151 0.98 0.24 -9.35
N GLY A 152 1.77 0.28 -8.28
CA GLY A 152 1.63 1.26 -7.21
C GLY A 152 0.43 0.96 -6.28
N CYS A 153 -0.15 2.01 -5.71
CA CYS A 153 -1.12 1.93 -4.63
C CYS A 153 -2.39 1.11 -4.92
N TYR A 154 -2.82 0.96 -6.17
CA TYR A 154 -4.00 0.15 -6.53
C TYR A 154 -3.70 -1.32 -6.82
N ALA A 155 -2.44 -1.76 -6.68
CA ALA A 155 -2.04 -3.13 -7.04
C ALA A 155 -2.79 -4.20 -6.22
N ALA A 156 -3.13 -3.91 -4.95
CA ALA A 156 -3.87 -4.83 -4.10
C ALA A 156 -5.26 -5.16 -4.65
N ILE A 157 -6.01 -4.18 -5.17
CA ILE A 157 -7.32 -4.44 -5.79
C ILE A 157 -7.16 -5.28 -7.07
N ASN A 158 -6.09 -5.06 -7.84
CA ASN A 158 -5.79 -5.90 -9.00
C ASN A 158 -5.45 -7.35 -8.62
N ALA A 159 -4.70 -7.55 -7.54
CA ALA A 159 -4.40 -8.89 -7.05
C ALA A 159 -5.65 -9.58 -6.46
N LEU A 160 -6.54 -8.86 -5.77
CA LEU A 160 -7.84 -9.40 -5.34
C LEU A 160 -8.74 -9.77 -6.53
N LYS A 161 -8.75 -8.95 -7.59
CA LYS A 161 -9.46 -9.26 -8.86
C LYS A 161 -8.94 -10.56 -9.46
N LEU A 162 -7.62 -10.73 -9.52
CA LEU A 162 -6.99 -11.96 -10.00
C LEU A 162 -7.32 -13.17 -9.11
N ALA A 163 -7.19 -13.04 -7.79
CA ALA A 163 -7.56 -14.09 -6.83
C ALA A 163 -9.02 -14.53 -7.01
N ARG A 164 -9.94 -13.57 -7.23
CA ARG A 164 -11.34 -13.87 -7.54
C ARG A 164 -11.48 -14.65 -8.85
N HIS A 165 -10.75 -14.30 -9.91
CA HIS A 165 -10.81 -15.04 -11.17
C HIS A 165 -10.33 -16.48 -11.00
N ILE A 166 -9.24 -16.68 -10.24
CA ILE A 166 -8.70 -18.00 -9.89
C ILE A 166 -9.76 -18.84 -9.17
N VAL A 167 -10.28 -18.36 -8.03
CA VAL A 167 -11.25 -19.10 -7.20
C VAL A 167 -12.57 -19.37 -7.94
N ARG A 168 -13.00 -18.45 -8.82
CA ARG A 168 -14.20 -18.67 -9.63
C ARG A 168 -13.99 -19.72 -10.73
N SER A 169 -12.77 -19.85 -11.24
CA SER A 169 -12.40 -20.84 -12.24
C SER A 169 -12.21 -22.22 -11.62
N ASP A 170 -11.58 -22.27 -10.45
CA ASP A 170 -11.41 -23.47 -9.64
C ASP A 170 -11.83 -23.22 -8.19
N PRO A 171 -13.02 -23.71 -7.77
CA PRO A 171 -13.51 -23.57 -6.41
C PRO A 171 -12.64 -24.23 -5.33
N GLN A 172 -11.72 -25.13 -5.71
CA GLN A 172 -10.77 -25.74 -4.79
C GLN A 172 -9.49 -24.91 -4.62
N ALA A 173 -9.30 -23.86 -5.41
CA ALA A 173 -8.13 -23.02 -5.30
C ALA A 173 -8.08 -22.28 -3.97
N SER A 174 -6.87 -22.21 -3.41
CA SER A 174 -6.56 -21.45 -2.21
C SER A 174 -5.41 -20.49 -2.52
N VAL A 175 -5.70 -19.20 -2.44
CA VAL A 175 -4.79 -18.14 -2.89
C VAL A 175 -4.20 -17.43 -1.69
N LEU A 176 -2.88 -17.52 -1.54
CA LEU A 176 -2.11 -16.68 -0.62
C LEU A 176 -1.68 -15.42 -1.37
N MET A 177 -2.14 -14.25 -0.92
CA MET A 177 -1.74 -12.96 -1.48
C MET A 177 -0.85 -12.21 -0.48
N VAL A 178 0.26 -11.64 -0.95
CA VAL A 178 1.16 -10.79 -0.15
C VAL A 178 1.36 -9.44 -0.84
N ASN A 179 1.02 -8.35 -0.16
CA ASN A 179 1.34 -6.99 -0.57
C ASN A 179 2.51 -6.52 0.29
N LEU A 180 3.64 -6.16 -0.29
CA LEU A 180 4.81 -5.70 0.47
C LEU A 180 5.42 -4.46 -0.17
N GLU A 181 5.63 -3.43 0.63
CA GLU A 181 6.21 -2.17 0.17
C GLU A 181 7.24 -1.63 1.16
N LEU A 182 8.42 -1.30 0.65
CA LEU A 182 9.48 -0.59 1.36
C LEU A 182 9.66 0.80 0.74
N CYS A 183 8.66 1.67 0.86
CA CYS A 183 8.65 2.99 0.22
C CYS A 183 9.75 3.92 0.74
N THR A 184 10.18 3.77 1.99
CA THR A 184 11.22 4.60 2.60
C THR A 184 12.61 4.38 1.99
N LEU A 185 12.78 3.36 1.14
CA LEU A 185 13.99 3.15 0.32
C LEU A 185 14.16 4.15 -0.81
N HIS A 186 13.18 5.00 -1.10
CA HIS A 186 13.14 5.79 -2.34
C HIS A 186 13.09 7.31 -2.14
N PHE A 187 13.49 7.80 -0.96
CA PHE A 187 13.65 9.24 -0.79
C PHE A 187 14.75 9.77 -1.71
N GLN A 188 14.50 10.94 -2.30
CA GLN A 188 15.43 11.64 -3.16
C GLN A 188 15.91 12.92 -2.48
N GLU A 189 17.17 13.28 -2.72
CA GLU A 189 17.69 14.57 -2.28
C GLU A 189 17.21 15.65 -3.25
N THR A 190 16.47 16.63 -2.73
CA THR A 190 15.82 17.64 -3.57
C THR A 190 15.61 18.95 -2.80
N GLN A 191 15.48 20.05 -3.55
CA GLN A 191 15.05 21.35 -3.04
C GLN A 191 13.58 21.66 -3.40
N ASP A 192 12.94 20.76 -4.16
CA ASP A 192 11.55 20.88 -4.56
C ASP A 192 10.63 20.52 -3.39
N LEU A 193 9.81 21.48 -2.96
CA LEU A 193 8.89 21.30 -1.84
C LEU A 193 7.80 20.25 -2.13
N GLU A 194 7.26 20.19 -3.35
CA GLU A 194 6.22 19.21 -3.70
C GLU A 194 6.78 17.79 -3.60
N GLN A 195 8.01 17.60 -4.08
CA GLN A 195 8.68 16.30 -3.97
C GLN A 195 8.95 15.93 -2.50
N VAL A 196 9.42 16.86 -1.66
CA VAL A 196 9.60 16.59 -0.21
C VAL A 196 8.27 16.27 0.48
N LEU A 197 7.18 16.96 0.12
CA LEU A 197 5.85 16.68 0.65
C LEU A 197 5.33 15.31 0.23
N SER A 198 5.65 14.84 -0.98
CA SER A 198 5.31 13.47 -1.39
C SER A 198 5.96 12.43 -0.47
N PHE A 199 7.20 12.64 -0.04
CA PHE A 199 7.91 11.72 0.85
C PHE A 199 7.36 11.73 2.29
N LEU A 200 6.58 12.74 2.68
CA LEU A 200 5.96 12.84 4.00
C LEU A 200 4.86 11.79 4.21
N VAL A 201 4.22 11.31 3.14
CA VAL A 201 3.12 10.35 3.29
C VAL A 201 3.60 8.90 3.33
N PHE A 202 4.69 8.56 2.64
CA PHE A 202 5.07 7.16 2.43
C PHE A 202 5.73 6.50 3.62
N ALA A 203 5.40 5.23 3.84
CA ALA A 203 5.92 4.36 4.89
C ALA A 203 6.13 2.93 4.36
N ASP A 204 6.74 2.08 5.17
CA ASP A 204 6.94 0.67 4.85
C ASP A 204 5.87 -0.20 5.52
N GLY A 205 5.43 -1.25 4.84
CA GLY A 205 4.44 -2.16 5.40
C GLY A 205 4.11 -3.32 4.48
N ALA A 206 3.48 -4.33 5.07
CA ALA A 206 3.05 -5.51 4.35
C ALA A 206 1.72 -6.04 4.88
N ALA A 207 0.96 -6.67 3.98
CA ALA A 207 -0.24 -7.41 4.29
C ALA A 207 -0.19 -8.79 3.62
N ALA A 208 -0.69 -9.81 4.31
CA ALA A 208 -0.88 -11.15 3.77
C ALA A 208 -2.35 -11.53 3.91
N SER A 209 -2.88 -12.23 2.91
CA SER A 209 -4.30 -12.57 2.86
C SER A 209 -4.54 -13.96 2.32
N LEU A 210 -5.57 -14.62 2.85
CA LEU A 210 -6.09 -15.88 2.35
C LEU A 210 -7.40 -15.62 1.60
N ILE A 211 -7.48 -16.10 0.35
CA ILE A 211 -8.67 -15.98 -0.50
C ILE A 211 -9.06 -17.36 -1.02
N THR A 212 -10.31 -17.77 -0.77
CA THR A 212 -10.84 -19.10 -1.14
C THR A 212 -12.32 -19.01 -1.51
N ALA A 213 -12.94 -20.14 -1.85
CA ALA A 213 -14.39 -20.26 -2.02
C ALA A 213 -15.16 -20.45 -0.69
N HIS A 214 -14.47 -20.55 0.46
CA HIS A 214 -15.11 -20.73 1.76
C HIS A 214 -15.80 -19.43 2.19
N GLU A 215 -17.09 -19.51 2.52
CA GLU A 215 -17.92 -18.36 2.88
C GLU A 215 -17.54 -17.81 4.27
N GLN A 216 -16.56 -16.91 4.28
CA GLN A 216 -16.09 -16.24 5.49
C GLN A 216 -15.39 -14.93 5.13
N GLY A 217 -15.64 -13.86 5.89
CA GLY A 217 -14.96 -12.57 5.73
C GLY A 217 -15.68 -11.67 4.73
N LEU A 218 -15.02 -11.27 3.65
CA LEU A 218 -15.60 -10.38 2.65
C LEU A 218 -15.76 -11.10 1.31
N ALA A 219 -16.99 -11.26 0.83
CA ALA A 219 -17.26 -11.74 -0.51
C ALA A 219 -16.83 -10.70 -1.56
N LEU A 220 -16.12 -11.14 -2.59
CA LEU A 220 -15.59 -10.29 -3.66
C LEU A 220 -16.61 -10.21 -4.81
N ASP A 221 -17.45 -9.18 -4.82
CA ASP A 221 -18.64 -9.13 -5.69
C ASP A 221 -18.29 -8.71 -7.12
N SER A 222 -17.67 -7.55 -7.27
CA SER A 222 -17.35 -6.98 -8.58
C SER A 222 -16.17 -6.02 -8.52
N PHE A 223 -15.57 -5.76 -9.67
CA PHE A 223 -14.41 -4.88 -9.81
C PHE A 223 -14.63 -3.93 -10.99
N LYS A 224 -14.12 -2.71 -10.88
CA LYS A 224 -14.12 -1.74 -11.98
C LYS A 224 -12.80 -0.97 -11.99
N ALA A 225 -12.24 -0.79 -13.18
CA ALA A 225 -11.07 0.05 -13.40
C ALA A 225 -11.48 1.25 -14.27
N VAL A 226 -11.10 2.45 -13.88
CA VAL A 226 -11.37 3.68 -14.64
C VAL A 226 -10.11 4.53 -14.66
N MET A 227 -9.66 4.90 -15.86
CA MET A 227 -8.59 5.89 -16.04
C MET A 227 -9.21 7.27 -16.18
N VAL A 228 -8.73 8.25 -15.42
CA VAL A 228 -9.19 9.63 -15.55
C VAL A 228 -8.51 10.25 -16.78
N PRO A 229 -9.25 10.78 -17.77
CA PRO A 229 -8.66 11.37 -18.97
C PRO A 229 -7.67 12.50 -18.63
N GLU A 230 -6.64 12.69 -19.46
CA GLU A 230 -5.67 13.79 -19.34
C GLU A 230 -4.89 13.90 -18.02
N THR A 231 -4.84 12.84 -17.21
CA THR A 231 -4.16 12.86 -15.89
C THR A 231 -2.93 11.96 -15.80
N ARG A 232 -2.47 11.40 -16.94
CA ARG A 232 -1.40 10.39 -16.99
C ARG A 232 -0.11 10.80 -16.24
N GLY A 233 0.20 12.09 -16.26
CA GLY A 233 1.40 12.67 -15.65
C GLY A 233 1.29 13.02 -14.17
N LEU A 234 0.10 12.92 -13.56
CA LEU A 234 -0.10 13.40 -12.18
C LEU A 234 0.48 12.47 -11.13
N ILE A 235 0.51 11.17 -11.41
CA ILE A 235 1.16 10.17 -10.57
C ILE A 235 2.05 9.32 -11.47
N THR A 236 3.36 9.35 -11.22
CA THR A 236 4.31 8.52 -11.97
C THR A 236 5.33 7.88 -11.05
N TRP A 237 5.82 6.71 -11.46
CA TRP A 237 6.83 5.95 -10.77
C TRP A 237 7.82 5.41 -11.79
N LYS A 238 9.05 5.92 -11.78
CA LYS A 238 10.02 5.68 -12.87
C LYS A 238 11.37 5.27 -12.31
N ILE A 239 11.92 4.16 -12.79
CA ILE A 239 13.28 3.73 -12.40
C ILE A 239 14.31 4.63 -13.09
N ARG A 240 15.25 5.17 -12.31
CA ARG A 240 16.36 6.03 -12.75
C ARG A 240 17.67 5.55 -12.15
N GLY A 241 18.74 6.35 -12.24
CA GLY A 241 20.06 6.02 -11.70
C GLY A 241 20.17 6.13 -10.18
N LEU A 242 19.37 7.03 -9.57
CA LEU A 242 19.38 7.31 -8.12
C LEU A 242 18.20 6.69 -7.37
N GLY A 243 17.60 5.64 -7.95
CA GLY A 243 16.44 4.96 -7.41
C GLY A 243 15.20 5.17 -8.27
N PHE A 244 14.07 5.30 -7.59
CA PHE A 244 12.76 5.35 -8.21
C PHE A 244 12.22 6.77 -8.04
N ASP A 245 11.98 7.43 -9.16
CA ASP A 245 11.46 8.79 -9.18
C ASP A 245 9.96 8.75 -9.01
N MET A 246 9.50 9.21 -7.85
CA MET A 246 8.09 9.51 -7.63
C MET A 246 7.77 10.91 -8.08
N LEU A 247 6.69 11.01 -8.85
CA LEU A 247 5.96 12.25 -9.02
C LEU A 247 4.56 12.05 -8.45
N LEU A 248 4.17 12.91 -7.52
CA LEU A 248 2.82 13.02 -6.99
C LEU A 248 2.40 14.48 -7.04
N SER A 249 1.67 14.85 -8.10
CA SER A 249 1.23 16.23 -8.32
C SER A 249 0.21 16.66 -7.27
N GLY A 250 0.32 17.91 -6.80
CA GLY A 250 -0.68 18.53 -5.93
C GLY A 250 -2.07 18.67 -6.57
N GLN A 251 -2.20 18.44 -7.88
CA GLN A 251 -3.48 18.47 -8.61
C GLN A 251 -4.32 17.20 -8.43
N VAL A 252 -3.73 16.08 -7.97
CA VAL A 252 -4.42 14.78 -7.84
C VAL A 252 -5.73 14.88 -7.06
N PRO A 253 -5.80 15.51 -5.87
CA PRO A 253 -7.05 15.59 -5.12
C PRO A 253 -8.16 16.33 -5.87
N GLY A 254 -7.81 17.37 -6.64
CA GLY A 254 -8.77 18.15 -7.43
C GLY A 254 -9.37 17.34 -8.58
N GLU A 255 -8.52 16.69 -9.37
CA GLU A 255 -8.96 15.83 -10.48
C GLU A 255 -9.76 14.62 -9.97
N LEU A 256 -9.36 14.04 -8.84
CA LEU A 256 -10.10 12.96 -8.22
C LEU A 256 -11.49 13.41 -7.78
N ALA A 257 -11.60 14.55 -7.08
CA ALA A 257 -12.88 15.09 -6.64
C ALA A 257 -13.81 15.39 -7.83
N ARG A 258 -13.28 15.96 -8.91
CA ARG A 258 -14.02 16.20 -10.17
C ARG A 258 -14.55 14.88 -10.75
N ALA A 259 -13.68 13.91 -10.97
CA ALA A 259 -14.05 12.63 -11.59
C ALA A 259 -15.04 11.81 -10.74
N LEU A 260 -14.99 11.94 -9.41
CA LEU A 260 -16.00 11.37 -8.52
C LEU A 260 -17.33 12.09 -8.64
N HIS A 261 -17.34 13.42 -8.57
CA HIS A 261 -18.55 14.22 -8.64
C HIS A 261 -19.31 13.99 -9.96
N GLU A 262 -18.59 13.94 -11.08
CA GLU A 262 -19.14 13.68 -12.42
C GLU A 262 -19.57 12.21 -12.64
N GLY A 263 -19.31 11.31 -11.68
CA GLY A 263 -19.72 9.91 -11.72
C GLY A 263 -18.85 9.02 -12.62
N GLU A 264 -17.73 9.53 -13.15
CA GLU A 264 -16.82 8.79 -14.03
C GLU A 264 -16.27 7.54 -13.33
N LEU A 265 -15.83 7.72 -12.08
CA LEU A 265 -15.20 6.66 -11.30
C LEU A 265 -16.21 5.68 -10.70
N MET A 266 -17.39 6.18 -10.31
CA MET A 266 -18.41 5.38 -9.64
C MET A 266 -19.81 5.96 -9.89
N ALA A 267 -20.54 5.28 -10.78
CA ALA A 267 -21.88 5.70 -11.20
C ALA A 267 -22.99 5.21 -10.25
N ASP A 268 -22.83 4.01 -9.69
CA ASP A 268 -23.76 3.45 -8.70
C ASP A 268 -23.16 3.60 -7.30
N ARG A 269 -23.82 4.40 -6.46
CA ARG A 269 -23.39 4.76 -5.10
C ARG A 269 -24.34 4.21 -4.03
N ASP A 270 -25.42 3.54 -4.45
CA ASP A 270 -26.47 3.12 -3.54
C ASP A 270 -26.11 1.83 -2.80
N GLY A 271 -26.62 1.69 -1.57
CA GLY A 271 -26.42 0.49 -0.76
C GLY A 271 -24.94 0.24 -0.42
N ILE A 272 -24.24 1.26 0.08
CA ILE A 272 -22.85 1.15 0.54
C ILE A 272 -22.78 1.57 1.99
N ASP A 273 -22.62 0.58 2.86
CA ASP A 273 -22.49 0.76 4.30
C ASP A 273 -21.01 0.98 4.70
N LEU A 274 -20.07 0.41 3.95
CA LEU A 274 -18.65 0.32 4.32
C LEU A 274 -17.73 0.88 3.22
N TRP A 275 -16.86 1.83 3.57
CA TRP A 275 -15.93 2.46 2.63
C TRP A 275 -14.47 2.16 2.98
N ALA A 276 -13.81 1.37 2.13
CA ALA A 276 -12.40 1.02 2.25
C ALA A 276 -11.54 1.81 1.25
N VAL A 277 -11.31 3.09 1.53
CA VAL A 277 -10.58 3.98 0.62
C VAL A 277 -9.09 3.95 0.94
N HIS A 278 -8.25 3.69 -0.05
CA HIS A 278 -6.80 3.78 0.09
C HIS A 278 -6.41 5.19 0.54
N PRO A 279 -5.78 5.33 1.72
CA PRO A 279 -5.38 6.62 2.23
C PRO A 279 -4.03 7.04 1.60
N GLY A 280 -4.09 7.53 0.35
CA GLY A 280 -2.92 8.06 -0.34
C GLY A 280 -2.32 9.31 0.33
N GLY A 281 -3.12 9.96 1.16
CA GLY A 281 -2.85 11.15 1.96
C GLY A 281 -4.19 11.76 2.41
N ARG A 282 -4.17 12.66 3.40
CA ARG A 282 -5.41 13.28 3.91
C ARG A 282 -6.25 13.91 2.82
N SER A 283 -5.62 14.66 1.92
CA SER A 283 -6.31 15.35 0.82
C SER A 283 -7.03 14.40 -0.14
N ILE A 284 -6.56 13.16 -0.28
CA ILE A 284 -7.23 12.13 -1.07
C ILE A 284 -8.51 11.69 -0.37
N LEU A 285 -8.46 11.42 0.93
CA LEU A 285 -9.64 11.06 1.72
C LEU A 285 -10.67 12.20 1.70
N ASP A 286 -10.21 13.45 1.87
CA ASP A 286 -11.08 14.63 1.81
C ASP A 286 -11.71 14.82 0.41
N ALA A 287 -10.97 14.51 -0.65
CA ALA A 287 -11.49 14.54 -2.02
C ALA A 287 -12.56 13.47 -2.26
N VAL A 288 -12.36 12.26 -1.72
CA VAL A 288 -13.34 11.17 -1.84
C VAL A 288 -14.60 11.47 -1.02
N GLU A 289 -14.44 11.87 0.23
CA GLU A 289 -15.54 12.25 1.13
C GLU A 289 -16.42 13.32 0.49
N LYS A 290 -15.81 14.38 -0.06
CA LYS A 290 -16.55 15.45 -0.73
C LYS A 290 -17.14 15.04 -2.08
N GLY A 291 -16.35 14.36 -2.92
CA GLY A 291 -16.76 13.99 -4.28
C GLY A 291 -17.92 12.99 -4.30
N LEU A 292 -18.03 12.15 -3.27
CA LEU A 292 -19.11 11.19 -3.08
C LEU A 292 -20.17 11.63 -2.06
N GLU A 293 -20.00 12.82 -1.46
CA GLU A 293 -20.91 13.37 -0.44
C GLU A 293 -21.13 12.41 0.75
N LEU A 294 -20.04 11.80 1.22
CA LEU A 294 -20.08 10.81 2.29
C LEU A 294 -20.29 11.47 3.67
N PRO A 295 -20.94 10.76 4.62
CA PRO A 295 -20.90 11.13 6.03
C PRO A 295 -19.47 11.28 6.55
N THR A 296 -19.26 12.18 7.50
CA THR A 296 -17.92 12.54 8.03
C THR A 296 -17.17 11.39 8.69
N ASP A 297 -17.88 10.35 9.12
CA ASP A 297 -17.34 9.15 9.75
C ASP A 297 -17.18 7.97 8.79
N ALA A 298 -17.66 8.07 7.55
CA ALA A 298 -17.63 6.98 6.57
C ALA A 298 -16.21 6.49 6.26
N LEU A 299 -15.22 7.39 6.33
CA LEU A 299 -13.81 7.08 6.07
C LEU A 299 -12.97 6.90 7.36
N ALA A 300 -13.59 6.69 8.52
CA ALA A 300 -12.89 6.61 9.81
C ALA A 300 -11.76 5.57 9.80
N ALA A 301 -12.00 4.35 9.32
CA ALA A 301 -10.97 3.31 9.22
C ALA A 301 -9.80 3.72 8.31
N SER A 302 -10.08 4.43 7.21
CA SER A 302 -9.06 4.90 6.26
C SER A 302 -8.21 6.03 6.88
N ARG A 303 -8.85 6.96 7.58
CA ARG A 303 -8.18 8.06 8.31
C ARG A 303 -7.33 7.53 9.46
N GLU A 304 -7.81 6.53 10.19
CA GLU A 304 -7.05 5.89 11.26
C GLU A 304 -5.81 5.17 10.72
N VAL A 305 -5.94 4.41 9.61
CA VAL A 305 -4.78 3.77 8.95
C VAL A 305 -3.74 4.82 8.53
N LEU A 306 -4.18 5.93 7.93
CA LEU A 306 -3.29 7.03 7.56
C LEU A 306 -2.54 7.57 8.78
N SER A 307 -3.26 7.84 9.86
CA SER A 307 -2.70 8.39 11.09
C SER A 307 -1.68 7.44 11.72
N CYS A 308 -2.03 6.16 11.82
CA CYS A 308 -1.21 5.17 12.51
C CYS A 308 -0.06 4.60 11.67
N PHE A 309 -0.10 4.68 10.34
CA PHE A 309 0.88 3.98 9.50
C PHE A 309 1.38 4.78 8.29
N GLY A 310 0.74 5.90 7.94
CA GLY A 310 0.99 6.57 6.66
C GLY A 310 0.54 5.74 5.45
N ASN A 311 1.12 6.05 4.29
CA ASN A 311 0.85 5.40 3.02
C ASN A 311 1.92 4.33 2.72
N MET A 312 1.56 3.06 2.85
CA MET A 312 2.39 1.88 2.54
C MET A 312 2.11 1.35 1.13
N SER A 313 1.81 2.25 0.18
CA SER A 313 1.43 1.93 -1.20
C SER A 313 0.36 0.83 -1.26
N SER A 314 0.60 -0.26 -1.99
CA SER A 314 -0.37 -1.33 -2.23
C SER A 314 -0.88 -2.01 -0.96
N ALA A 315 -0.05 -2.11 0.10
CA ALA A 315 -0.45 -2.73 1.36
C ALA A 315 -1.50 -1.92 2.12
N THR A 316 -1.58 -0.60 1.89
CA THR A 316 -2.37 0.31 2.73
C THR A 316 -3.87 0.01 2.72
N VAL A 317 -4.45 -0.30 1.56
CA VAL A 317 -5.89 -0.61 1.48
C VAL A 317 -6.22 -1.92 2.21
N MET A 318 -5.27 -2.85 2.31
CA MET A 318 -5.45 -4.09 3.05
C MET A 318 -5.51 -3.86 4.57
N PHE A 319 -4.78 -2.86 5.09
CA PHE A 319 -4.92 -2.42 6.49
C PHE A 319 -6.30 -1.82 6.77
N VAL A 320 -6.88 -1.11 5.79
CA VAL A 320 -8.25 -0.57 5.91
C VAL A 320 -9.27 -1.70 5.88
N LEU A 321 -9.16 -2.62 4.91
CA LEU A 321 -10.03 -3.79 4.80
C LEU A 321 -9.98 -4.68 6.03
N GLN A 322 -8.81 -4.88 6.63
CA GLN A 322 -8.67 -5.66 7.87
C GLN A 322 -9.49 -5.05 9.02
N ARG A 323 -9.39 -3.73 9.23
CA ARG A 323 -10.17 -3.03 10.25
C ARG A 323 -11.67 -3.12 10.00
N ILE A 324 -12.09 -2.90 8.75
CA ILE A 324 -13.49 -3.02 8.35
C ILE A 324 -13.99 -4.44 8.59
N MET A 325 -13.24 -5.46 8.18
CA MET A 325 -13.61 -6.86 8.34
C MET A 325 -13.77 -7.25 9.83
N GLN A 326 -13.02 -6.63 10.75
CA GLN A 326 -13.15 -6.87 12.19
C GLN A 326 -14.41 -6.27 12.81
N GLN A 327 -15.02 -5.27 12.17
CA GLN A 327 -16.16 -4.51 12.70
C GLN A 327 -17.45 -4.72 11.89
N ALA A 328 -17.33 -5.22 10.65
CA ALA A 328 -18.45 -5.41 9.75
C ALA A 328 -19.44 -6.46 10.28
N ARG A 329 -20.71 -6.21 10.04
CA ARG A 329 -21.80 -7.15 10.29
C ARG A 329 -22.16 -7.85 9.00
N SER A 330 -22.49 -9.14 9.10
CA SER A 330 -22.96 -9.94 7.97
C SER A 330 -24.11 -9.23 7.24
N GLY A 331 -24.06 -9.22 5.91
CA GLY A 331 -25.02 -8.53 5.04
C GLY A 331 -24.71 -7.05 4.75
N GLN A 332 -23.74 -6.43 5.42
CA GLN A 332 -23.32 -5.07 5.05
C GLN A 332 -22.55 -5.06 3.73
N HIS A 333 -22.87 -4.11 2.86
CA HIS A 333 -22.24 -3.94 1.57
C HIS A 333 -21.18 -2.83 1.62
N GLY A 334 -20.09 -3.02 0.88
CA GLY A 334 -18.96 -2.10 0.90
C GLY A 334 -18.33 -1.85 -0.46
N CYS A 335 -17.53 -0.79 -0.51
CA CYS A 335 -16.71 -0.43 -1.66
C CYS A 335 -15.29 -0.14 -1.22
N ALA A 336 -14.33 -0.88 -1.78
CA ALA A 336 -12.93 -0.54 -1.69
C ALA A 336 -12.51 0.27 -2.90
N MET A 337 -11.67 1.28 -2.70
CA MET A 337 -11.22 2.18 -3.76
C MET A 337 -9.74 2.50 -3.59
N SER A 338 -8.97 2.38 -4.66
CA SER A 338 -7.55 2.74 -4.66
C SER A 338 -7.16 3.50 -5.92
N PHE A 339 -6.25 4.44 -5.76
CA PHE A 339 -5.79 5.34 -6.84
C PHE A 339 -4.28 5.24 -7.00
N GLY A 340 -3.77 5.42 -8.20
CA GLY A 340 -2.34 5.24 -8.48
C GLY A 340 -1.93 5.81 -9.84
N PRO A 341 -0.76 5.40 -10.38
CA PRO A 341 -0.19 5.92 -11.61
C PRO A 341 -1.17 6.02 -12.79
N GLY A 342 -0.97 7.08 -13.59
CA GLY A 342 -1.87 7.45 -14.70
C GLY A 342 -3.07 8.33 -14.29
N LEU A 343 -3.27 8.48 -12.98
CA LEU A 343 -4.54 8.52 -12.25
C LEU A 343 -5.55 7.50 -12.75
N THR A 344 -5.36 6.27 -12.27
CA THR A 344 -6.34 5.20 -12.42
C THR A 344 -7.01 4.96 -11.07
N ALA A 345 -8.33 4.79 -11.07
CA ALA A 345 -9.08 4.28 -9.94
C ALA A 345 -9.43 2.81 -10.18
N GLU A 346 -9.08 1.96 -9.22
CA GLU A 346 -9.58 0.59 -9.14
C GLU A 346 -10.57 0.53 -7.98
N THR A 347 -11.74 -0.03 -8.23
CA THR A 347 -12.78 -0.23 -7.22
C THR A 347 -13.19 -1.69 -7.12
N MET A 348 -13.63 -2.08 -5.93
CA MET A 348 -14.12 -3.41 -5.63
C MET A 348 -15.37 -3.32 -4.76
N ARG A 349 -16.48 -3.87 -5.23
CA ARG A 349 -17.68 -4.09 -4.40
C ARG A 349 -17.49 -5.39 -3.62
N PHE A 350 -17.91 -5.36 -2.36
CA PHE A 350 -17.90 -6.51 -1.48
C PHE A 350 -19.10 -6.51 -0.55
N HIS A 351 -19.38 -7.65 0.08
CA HIS A 351 -20.26 -7.72 1.24
C HIS A 351 -19.64 -8.60 2.33
N ALA A 352 -19.92 -8.27 3.58
CA ALA A 352 -19.49 -9.05 4.72
C ALA A 352 -20.40 -10.28 4.88
N VAL A 353 -19.80 -11.44 5.16
CA VAL A 353 -20.51 -12.71 5.43
C VAL A 353 -20.27 -13.21 6.84
#